data_AF-A0A2V6LDR0-F1
#
_entry.id   AF-A0A2V6LDR0-F1
#
_cell.length_a   1.000
_cell.length_b   1.000
_cell.length_c   1.000
_cell.angle_alpha   90.00
_cell.angle_beta   90.00
_cell.angle_gamma   90.00
#
_symmetry.space_group_name_H-M   'P 1'
#
loop_
_entity.id
_entity.type
_entity.pdbx_description
1 polymer ?
#
loop_
_entity_poly.entity_id
_entity_poly.type
_entity_poly.pdbx_seq_one_letter_code
_entity_poly.pdbx_strand_id
1 'polypeptide(L)'
;MNIREDLQQLKTGKRDLRKFGFLVGGAFAAFALLLWLRHKGAYPYFLWASVTLIAFGAVLPRALKYVYILWMTLAFALGFIMTRVILTLFFFLVVTPIGLVARLFGKDFLRLKLDKSASSYWIYHEPKAKTPRDYERQF
;
A
#
# COMPACT_ATOMS: atom_id res chain seq x y z
N MET A 1 -2.86 -1.67 -13.96
CA MET A 1 -1.67 -2.22 -13.28
C MET A 1 -1.24 -3.43 -14.09
N ASN A 2 -0.27 -3.23 -14.98
CA ASN A 2 0.28 -4.29 -15.82
C ASN A 2 1.49 -4.86 -15.09
N ILE A 3 1.29 -5.97 -14.37
CA ILE A 3 2.36 -6.62 -13.58
C ILE A 3 3.61 -6.88 -14.45
N ARG A 4 3.44 -7.08 -15.76
CA ARG A 4 4.54 -7.25 -16.72
C ARG A 4 5.42 -6.00 -16.88
N GLU A 5 4.84 -4.80 -16.88
CA GLU A 5 5.57 -3.52 -16.97
C GLU A 5 6.34 -3.23 -15.68
N ASP A 6 5.69 -3.48 -14.53
CA ASP A 6 6.32 -3.32 -13.21
C ASP A 6 7.54 -4.25 -13.05
N LEU A 7 7.45 -5.48 -13.56
CA LEU A 7 8.57 -6.42 -13.60
C LEU A 7 9.70 -6.02 -14.55
N GLN A 8 9.38 -5.36 -15.67
CA GLN A 8 10.39 -4.85 -16.60
C GLN A 8 11.16 -3.66 -16.03
N GLN A 9 10.54 -2.88 -15.14
CA GLN A 9 11.18 -1.77 -14.42
C GLN A 9 12.02 -2.24 -13.23
N LEU A 10 11.86 -3.50 -12.78
CA LEU A 10 12.68 -4.03 -11.70
C LEU A 10 14.15 -4.09 -12.13
N LYS A 11 14.98 -3.33 -11.41
CA LYS A 11 16.44 -3.42 -11.53
C LYS A 11 16.88 -4.79 -11.01
N THR A 12 17.07 -5.76 -11.90
CA THR A 12 17.67 -7.07 -11.56
C THR A 12 19.19 -7.00 -11.57
N GLY A 13 19.76 -5.94 -10.98
CA GLY A 13 21.20 -5.77 -10.86
C GLY A 13 21.78 -6.76 -9.85
N LYS A 14 23.07 -7.11 -9.99
CA LYS A 14 23.77 -7.94 -9.00
C LYS A 14 23.70 -7.36 -7.57
N ARG A 15 23.62 -6.03 -7.45
CA ARG A 15 23.48 -5.31 -6.18
C ARG A 15 22.12 -5.51 -5.52
N ASP A 16 21.04 -5.53 -6.31
CA ASP A 16 19.67 -5.68 -5.81
C ASP A 16 19.42 -7.13 -5.36
N LEU A 17 19.98 -8.09 -6.10
CA LEU A 17 19.97 -9.52 -5.71
C LEU A 17 20.70 -9.78 -4.39
N ARG A 18 21.85 -9.10 -4.17
CA ARG A 18 22.58 -9.15 -2.89
C ARG A 18 21.76 -8.53 -1.75
N LYS A 19 21.17 -7.35 -1.97
CA LYS A 19 20.31 -6.68 -0.98
C LYS A 19 19.14 -7.59 -0.59
N PHE A 20 18.50 -8.24 -1.56
CA PHE A 20 17.43 -9.20 -1.30
C PHE A 20 17.91 -10.35 -0.42
N GLY A 21 19.04 -11.00 -0.77
CA GLY A 21 19.62 -12.08 0.02
C GLY A 21 19.94 -11.67 1.47
N PHE A 22 20.53 -10.47 1.67
CA PHE A 22 20.82 -9.94 3.01
C PHE A 22 19.56 -9.55 3.79
N LEU A 23 18.57 -8.92 3.15
CA LEU A 23 17.33 -8.51 3.81
C LEU A 23 16.50 -9.72 4.23
N VAL A 24 16.25 -10.66 3.31
CA VAL A 24 15.45 -11.85 3.60
C VAL A 24 16.20 -12.80 4.52
N GLY A 25 17.49 -13.01 4.28
CA GLY A 25 18.36 -13.80 5.17
C GLY A 25 18.43 -13.21 6.58
N GLY A 26 18.59 -11.89 6.70
CA GLY A 26 18.58 -11.19 7.98
C GLY A 26 17.23 -11.26 8.70
N ALA A 27 16.12 -11.15 7.97
CA ALA A 27 14.80 -11.36 8.55
C ALA A 27 14.64 -12.79 9.10
N PHE A 28 15.06 -13.81 8.36
CA PHE A 28 15.06 -15.19 8.84
C PHE A 28 15.99 -15.41 10.04
N ALA A 29 17.15 -14.74 10.10
CA ALA A 29 18.02 -14.77 11.27
C ALA A 29 17.32 -14.18 12.51
N ALA A 30 16.65 -13.04 12.36
CA ALA A 30 15.89 -12.42 13.44
C ALA A 30 14.75 -13.32 13.92
N PHE A 31 14.02 -13.98 13.00
CA PHE A 31 13.00 -14.97 13.36
C PHE A 31 13.59 -16.20 14.05
N ALA A 32 14.73 -16.70 13.59
CA ALA A 32 15.43 -17.82 14.23
C ALA A 32 15.86 -17.46 15.66
N LEU A 33 16.40 -16.25 15.86
CA LEU A 33 16.77 -15.73 17.18
C LEU A 33 15.55 -15.58 18.09
N LEU A 34 14.43 -15.07 17.57
CA LEU A 34 13.19 -14.92 18.34
C LEU A 34 12.58 -16.27 18.73
N LEU A 35 12.63 -17.26 17.83
CA LEU A 35 12.20 -18.64 18.10
C LEU A 35 13.12 -19.34 19.11
N TRP A 36 14.43 -19.06 19.05
CA TRP A 36 15.39 -19.55 20.02
C TRP A 36 15.12 -18.98 21.41
N LEU A 37 14.89 -17.67 21.53
CA LEU A 37 14.48 -17.02 22.79
C LEU A 37 13.15 -17.56 23.34
N ARG A 38 12.27 -18.07 22.47
CA ARG A 38 11.00 -18.70 22.83
C ARG A 38 11.12 -20.21 23.08
N HIS A 39 12.33 -20.78 23.13
CA HIS A 39 12.62 -22.21 23.28
C HIS A 39 11.82 -23.13 22.35
N LYS A 40 11.51 -22.68 21.13
CA LYS A 40 10.79 -23.49 20.15
C LYS A 40 11.79 -24.29 19.31
N GLY A 41 11.61 -25.61 19.23
CA GLY A 41 12.50 -26.54 18.50
C GLY A 41 12.59 -26.33 16.98
N ALA A 42 11.83 -25.39 16.41
CA ALA A 42 11.86 -25.06 14.99
C ALA A 42 13.01 -24.10 14.60
N TYR A 43 13.73 -23.51 15.57
CA TYR A 43 14.83 -22.56 15.31
C TYR A 43 15.93 -23.05 14.34
N PRO A 44 16.34 -24.34 14.29
CA PRO A 44 17.45 -24.77 13.45
C PRO A 44 17.12 -24.64 11.96
N TYR A 45 15.87 -24.92 11.57
CA TYR A 45 15.42 -24.84 10.19
C TYR A 45 15.48 -23.40 9.65
N PHE A 46 15.06 -22.42 10.47
CA PHE A 46 15.12 -21.01 10.11
C PHE A 46 16.56 -20.47 10.08
N LEU A 47 17.43 -20.98 10.96
CA LEU A 47 18.83 -20.61 11.00
C LEU A 47 19.58 -21.13 9.75
N TRP A 48 19.35 -22.40 9.38
CA TRP A 48 19.88 -22.97 8.14
C TRP A 48 19.38 -22.21 6.90
N ALA A 49 18.07 -21.92 6.82
CA ALA A 49 17.51 -21.13 5.73
C ALA A 49 18.15 -19.74 5.61
N SER A 50 18.40 -19.07 6.73
CA SER A 50 19.08 -17.77 6.78
C SER A 50 20.52 -17.86 6.25
N VAL A 51 21.32 -18.79 6.77
CA VAL A 51 22.73 -18.96 6.36
C VAL A 51 22.82 -19.29 4.87
N THR A 52 21.98 -20.21 4.39
CA THR A 52 21.93 -20.55 2.96
C THR A 52 21.57 -19.32 2.12
N LEU A 53 20.53 -18.56 2.46
CA LEU A 53 20.16 -17.37 1.68
C LEU A 53 21.24 -16.29 1.65
N ILE A 54 21.92 -16.05 2.79
CA ILE A 54 23.00 -15.07 2.89
C ILE A 54 24.21 -15.54 2.06
N ALA A 55 24.60 -16.81 2.18
CA ALA A 55 25.71 -17.40 1.44
C ALA A 55 25.45 -17.38 -0.08
N PHE A 56 24.26 -17.77 -0.52
CA PHE A 56 23.89 -17.72 -1.94
C PHE A 56 23.77 -16.28 -2.46
N GLY A 57 23.31 -15.33 -1.63
CA GLY A 57 23.32 -13.91 -1.95
C GLY A 57 24.73 -13.36 -2.16
N ALA A 58 25.70 -13.80 -1.37
CA ALA A 58 27.10 -13.38 -1.47
C ALA A 58 27.84 -14.01 -2.66
N VAL A 59 27.70 -15.33 -2.83
CA VAL A 59 28.52 -16.14 -3.76
C VAL A 59 27.88 -16.25 -5.15
N LEU A 60 26.58 -16.53 -5.26
CA LEU A 60 25.90 -16.84 -6.53
C LEU A 60 24.58 -16.06 -6.70
N PRO A 61 24.61 -14.73 -6.86
CA PRO A 61 23.39 -13.91 -6.99
C PRO A 61 22.56 -14.25 -8.24
N ARG A 62 23.15 -14.91 -9.25
CA ARG A 62 22.44 -15.33 -10.47
C ARG A 62 21.41 -16.42 -10.21
N ALA A 63 21.66 -17.34 -9.28
CA ALA A 63 20.68 -18.37 -8.90
C ALA A 63 19.48 -17.74 -8.16
N LEU A 64 19.73 -16.70 -7.36
CA LEU A 64 18.68 -15.94 -6.68
C LEU A 64 17.81 -15.12 -7.63
N LYS A 65 18.19 -14.94 -8.90
CA LYS A 65 17.44 -14.12 -9.86
C LYS A 65 16.02 -14.64 -10.07
N TYR A 66 15.85 -15.94 -10.27
CA TYR A 66 14.53 -16.53 -10.50
C TYR A 66 13.64 -16.45 -9.25
N VAL A 67 14.23 -16.72 -8.08
CA VAL A 67 13.54 -16.59 -6.79
C VAL A 67 13.14 -15.14 -6.51
N TYR A 68 14.02 -14.19 -6.80
CA TYR A 68 13.76 -12.76 -6.64
C TYR A 68 12.61 -12.29 -7.54
N ILE A 69 12.58 -12.72 -8.81
CA ILE A 69 11.50 -12.37 -9.74
C ILE A 69 10.17 -12.94 -9.24
N LEU A 70 10.15 -14.22 -8.82
CA LEU A 70 8.94 -14.86 -8.29
C LEU A 70 8.46 -14.22 -6.99
N TRP A 71 9.39 -13.86 -6.10
CA TRP A 71 9.06 -13.16 -4.87
C TRP A 71 8.50 -11.77 -5.16
N MET A 72 9.08 -11.06 -6.13
CA MET A 72 8.62 -9.74 -6.49
C MET A 72 7.26 -9.75 -7.21
N THR A 73 6.96 -10.73 -8.06
CA THR A 73 5.61 -10.88 -8.60
C THR A 73 4.58 -11.06 -7.50
N LEU A 74 4.87 -11.88 -6.50
CA LEU A 74 3.99 -12.05 -5.33
C LEU A 74 3.83 -10.75 -4.56
N ALA A 75 4.92 -10.01 -4.32
CA ALA A 75 4.86 -8.71 -3.64
C ALA A 75 4.02 -7.69 -4.41
N PHE A 76 4.11 -7.64 -5.75
CA PHE A 76 3.25 -6.78 -6.57
C PHE A 76 1.78 -7.18 -6.53
N ALA A 77 1.49 -8.48 -6.64
CA ALA A 77 0.12 -8.99 -6.53
C ALA A 77 -0.48 -8.67 -5.15
N LEU A 78 0.31 -8.84 -4.09
CA LEU A 78 -0.10 -8.50 -2.74
C LEU A 78 -0.31 -6.99 -2.59
N GLY A 79 0.59 -6.16 -3.12
CA GLY A 79 0.45 -4.70 -3.12
C GLY A 79 -0.84 -4.23 -3.80
N PHE A 80 -1.22 -4.84 -4.92
CA PHE A 80 -2.48 -4.57 -5.60
C PHE A 80 -3.71 -4.89 -4.73
N ILE A 81 -3.69 -6.05 -4.06
CA ILE A 81 -4.76 -6.45 -3.16
C ILE A 81 -4.80 -5.52 -1.95
N MET A 82 -3.66 -5.23 -1.33
CA MET A 82 -3.54 -4.40 -0.14
C MET A 82 -4.04 -2.98 -0.38
N THR A 83 -3.70 -2.35 -1.50
CA THR A 83 -4.22 -1.01 -1.83
C THR A 83 -5.74 -1.00 -1.91
N ARG A 84 -6.34 -2.03 -2.52
CA ARG A 84 -7.80 -2.17 -2.58
C ARG A 84 -8.40 -2.40 -1.20
N VAL A 85 -7.83 -3.32 -0.44
CA VAL A 85 -8.28 -3.65 0.92
C VAL A 85 -8.22 -2.42 1.82
N ILE A 86 -7.11 -1.68 1.82
CA ILE A 86 -6.95 -0.46 2.62
C ILE A 86 -7.98 0.58 2.21
N LEU A 87 -8.17 0.81 0.91
CA LEU A 87 -9.14 1.80 0.42
C LEU A 87 -10.58 1.40 0.77
N THR A 88 -10.93 0.14 0.58
CA THR A 88 -12.24 -0.42 0.96
C THR A 88 -12.45 -0.27 2.46
N LEU A 89 -11.48 -0.67 3.27
CA LEU A 89 -11.58 -0.59 4.72
C LEU A 89 -11.69 0.86 5.18
N PHE A 90 -10.92 1.78 4.61
CA PHE A 90 -11.02 3.21 4.90
C PHE A 90 -12.42 3.75 4.56
N PHE A 91 -12.96 3.38 3.40
CA PHE A 91 -14.29 3.82 3.01
C PHE A 91 -15.38 3.28 3.96
N PHE A 92 -15.30 2.01 4.35
CA PHE A 92 -16.32 1.40 5.20
C PHE A 92 -16.16 1.72 6.70
N LEU A 93 -14.94 1.90 7.19
CA LEU A 93 -14.67 2.17 8.61
C LEU A 93 -14.59 3.66 8.94
N VAL A 94 -14.30 4.53 7.97
CA VAL A 94 -14.15 5.97 8.20
C VAL A 94 -15.25 6.73 7.48
N VAL A 95 -15.30 6.66 6.15
CA VAL A 95 -16.22 7.50 5.35
C VAL A 95 -17.68 7.15 5.62
N THR A 96 -18.00 5.85 5.60
CA THR A 96 -19.37 5.34 5.77
C THR A 96 -19.96 5.70 7.14
N PRO A 97 -19.29 5.45 8.28
CA PRO A 97 -19.83 5.83 9.58
C PRO A 97 -19.93 7.36 9.74
N ILE A 98 -19.00 8.14 9.19
CA ILE A 98 -19.13 9.61 9.19
C ILE A 98 -20.41 10.04 8.45
N GLY A 99 -20.67 9.47 7.27
CA GLY A 99 -21.90 9.74 6.52
C GLY A 99 -23.16 9.28 7.23
N LEU A 100 -23.10 8.12 7.90
CA LEU A 100 -24.22 7.56 8.67
C LEU A 100 -24.53 8.42 9.89
N VAL A 101 -23.51 8.86 10.63
CA VAL A 101 -23.63 9.81 11.74
C VAL A 101 -24.20 11.14 11.24
N ALA A 102 -23.69 11.70 10.16
CA ALA A 102 -24.22 12.93 9.57
C ALA A 102 -25.71 12.80 9.21
N ARG A 103 -26.11 11.66 8.64
CA ARG A 103 -27.50 11.34 8.30
C ARG A 103 -28.39 11.19 9.53
N LEU A 104 -27.91 10.56 10.61
CA LEU A 104 -28.63 10.47 11.89
C LEU A 104 -28.86 11.85 12.52
N PHE A 105 -27.88 12.76 12.42
CA PHE A 105 -28.02 14.15 12.85
C PHE A 105 -28.76 15.05 11.84
N GLY A 106 -29.35 14.48 10.78
CA GLY A 106 -30.14 15.21 9.79
C GLY A 106 -29.34 16.17 8.89
N LYS A 107 -28.00 16.10 8.92
CA LYS A 107 -27.14 16.94 8.08
C LYS A 107 -27.04 16.35 6.69
N ASP A 108 -27.61 17.05 5.71
CA ASP A 108 -27.44 16.77 4.29
C ASP A 108 -26.40 17.73 3.69
N PHE A 109 -25.12 17.35 3.80
CA PHE A 109 -24.02 18.18 3.29
C PHE A 109 -24.07 18.40 1.77
N LEU A 110 -24.61 17.42 1.04
CA LEU A 110 -24.65 17.45 -0.43
C LEU A 110 -26.01 17.91 -0.96
N ARG A 111 -26.98 18.24 -0.08
CA ARG A 111 -28.37 18.58 -0.45
C ARG A 111 -28.95 17.59 -1.46
N LEU A 112 -28.70 16.30 -1.24
CA LEU A 112 -29.08 15.22 -2.16
C LEU A 112 -30.60 14.98 -2.19
N LYS A 113 -31.34 15.45 -1.18
CA LYS A 113 -32.80 15.39 -1.18
C LYS A 113 -33.38 16.35 -2.22
N LEU A 114 -34.06 15.79 -3.22
CA LEU A 114 -34.82 16.53 -4.21
C LEU A 114 -36.09 17.10 -3.55
N ASP A 115 -36.10 18.42 -3.35
CA ASP A 115 -37.28 19.18 -2.96
C ASP A 115 -38.16 19.48 -4.19
N LYS A 116 -39.33 18.82 -4.25
CA LYS A 116 -40.31 19.02 -5.34
C LYS A 116 -40.98 20.39 -5.32
N SER A 117 -40.86 21.13 -4.22
CA SER A 117 -41.43 22.47 -4.07
C SER A 117 -40.42 23.59 -4.36
N ALA A 118 -39.13 23.24 -4.55
CA ALA A 118 -38.10 24.21 -4.87
C ALA A 118 -38.25 24.74 -6.30
N SER A 119 -38.27 26.07 -6.45
CA SER A 119 -38.32 26.74 -7.75
C SER A 119 -37.04 26.56 -8.56
N SER A 120 -35.89 26.38 -7.88
CA SER A 120 -34.60 26.09 -8.49
C SER A 120 -33.65 25.48 -7.46
N TYR A 121 -32.82 24.53 -7.90
CA TYR A 121 -31.72 23.96 -7.10
C TYR A 121 -30.43 24.78 -7.19
N TRP A 122 -30.45 25.91 -7.91
CA TRP A 122 -29.29 26.77 -8.08
C TRP A 122 -28.84 27.34 -6.74
N ILE A 123 -27.61 27.03 -6.33
CA ILE A 123 -27.00 27.60 -5.13
C ILE A 123 -26.46 28.98 -5.52
N TYR A 124 -27.19 30.03 -5.12
CA TYR A 124 -26.73 31.40 -5.34
C TYR A 124 -25.42 31.63 -4.60
N HIS A 125 -24.39 32.04 -5.33
CA HIS A 125 -23.14 32.47 -4.73
C HIS A 125 -23.23 33.98 -4.52
N GLU A 126 -23.04 34.43 -3.28
CA GLU A 126 -23.02 35.87 -2.99
C GLU A 126 -21.89 36.53 -3.77
N PRO A 127 -22.18 37.61 -4.54
CA PRO A 127 -21.14 38.32 -5.27
C PRO A 127 -20.22 39.02 -4.27
N LYS A 128 -19.09 38.37 -3.94
CA LYS A 128 -17.98 39.04 -3.27
C LYS A 128 -17.33 40.02 -4.24
N ALA A 129 -16.98 41.21 -3.74
CA ALA A 129 -16.19 42.18 -4.47
C ALA A 129 -14.86 41.54 -4.90
N LYS A 130 -14.70 41.30 -6.21
CA LYS A 130 -13.51 40.65 -6.75
C LYS A 130 -12.38 41.66 -6.81
N THR A 131 -11.26 41.33 -6.20
CA THR A 131 -10.02 42.09 -6.31
C THR A 131 -9.17 41.56 -7.46
N PRO A 132 -8.25 42.36 -8.05
CA PRO A 132 -7.34 41.88 -9.10
C PRO A 132 -6.55 40.63 -8.71
N ARG A 133 -6.21 40.47 -7.42
CA ARG A 133 -5.51 39.30 -6.88
C ARG A 133 -6.31 38.00 -6.96
N ASP A 134 -7.64 38.07 -6.95
CA ASP A 134 -8.50 36.89 -7.05
C ASP A 134 -8.45 36.26 -8.46
N TYR A 135 -7.96 37.00 -9.45
CA TYR A 135 -7.75 36.52 -10.82
C TYR A 135 -6.37 35.88 -11.05
N GLU A 136 -5.46 35.94 -10.06
CA GLU A 136 -4.13 35.33 -10.17
C GLU A 136 -4.15 33.81 -9.91
N ARG A 137 -5.21 33.29 -9.29
CA ARG A 137 -5.39 31.85 -8.98
C ARG A 137 -6.80 31.38 -9.31
N GLN A 138 -7.10 31.32 -10.61
CA GLN A 138 -8.42 30.90 -11.11
C GLN A 138 -8.64 29.39 -11.16
N PHE A 139 -7.59 28.59 -10.93
CA PHE A 139 -7.60 27.13 -11.02
C PHE A 139 -7.08 26.49 -9.75
#